data_AF-A0A7C7X2J3-F1
#
_entry.id   AF-A0A7C7X2J3-F1
#
_cell.length_a   1.000
_cell.length_b   1.000
_cell.length_c   1.000
_cell.angle_alpha   90.00
_cell.angle_beta   90.00
_cell.angle_gamma   90.00
#
_symmetry.space_group_name_H-M   'P 1'
#
loop_
_entity.id
_entity.type
_entity.pdbx_description
1 polymer ?
#
loop_
_entity_poly.entity_id
_entity_poly.type
_entity_poly.pdbx_seq_one_letter_code
_entity_poly.pdbx_strand_id
1 'polypeptide(L)'
;MSRKRSRRIVVAFVIFVAVVGISGLALKNYATPMQRDNIAVPLYTVGDANYAAALNEGKNIVKFGRLPFSMYSGGLAFSKPLDAREYLRSVGKEEDWGVYLLSGDFELDTKLVNGERYTTKSLLVIDRVGKNEDSGQSSTSDYQTFDQTQNVF
;
A
#
# COMPACT_ATOMS: atom_id res chain seq x y z
N MET A 1 41.92 32.93 4.90
CA MET A 1 40.71 32.09 5.13
C MET A 1 41.06 30.95 6.09
N SER A 2 40.46 30.88 7.27
CA SER A 2 40.90 29.99 8.36
C SER A 2 40.60 28.51 8.06
N ARG A 3 41.63 27.64 8.09
CA ARG A 3 41.54 26.17 7.90
C ARG A 3 40.48 25.49 8.80
N LYS A 4 40.05 26.14 9.88
CA LYS A 4 38.97 25.67 10.78
C LYS A 4 37.57 25.83 10.17
N ARG A 5 37.31 26.86 9.34
CA ARG A 5 36.00 27.06 8.70
C ARG A 5 35.78 26.09 7.54
N SER A 6 36.80 25.83 6.73
CA SER A 6 36.71 24.88 5.61
C SER A 6 36.46 23.44 6.09
N ARG A 7 37.11 22.98 7.17
CA ARG A 7 36.83 21.66 7.77
C ARG A 7 35.39 21.50 8.25
N ARG A 8 34.78 22.54 8.84
CA ARG A 8 33.38 22.49 9.32
C ARG A 8 32.37 22.41 8.17
N ILE A 9 32.63 23.11 7.07
CA ILE A 9 31.77 23.07 5.87
C ILE A 9 31.82 21.69 5.20
N VAL A 10 33.01 21.11 5.07
CA VAL A 10 33.18 19.77 4.49
C VAL A 10 32.46 18.72 5.34
N VAL A 11 32.57 18.76 6.67
CA VAL A 11 31.86 17.83 7.56
C VAL A 11 30.35 17.97 7.45
N ALA A 12 29.82 19.20 7.45
CA ALA A 12 28.38 19.44 7.29
C ALA A 12 27.85 18.92 5.94
N PHE A 13 28.62 19.09 4.86
CA PHE A 13 28.26 18.60 3.54
C PHE A 13 28.26 17.06 3.47
N VAL A 14 29.25 16.40 4.07
CA VAL A 14 29.30 14.92 4.14
C VAL A 14 28.12 14.36 4.93
N ILE A 15 27.75 14.99 6.06
CA ILE A 15 26.58 14.60 6.85
C ILE A 15 25.30 14.80 6.02
N PHE A 16 25.16 15.93 5.34
CA PHE A 16 24.00 16.21 4.49
C PHE A 16 23.86 15.17 3.36
N VAL A 17 24.95 14.85 2.66
CA VAL A 17 24.96 13.82 1.61
C VAL A 17 24.64 12.43 2.18
N ALA A 18 25.15 12.09 3.37
CA ALA A 18 24.81 10.84 4.05
C ALA A 18 23.33 10.77 4.42
N VAL A 19 22.75 11.84 4.98
CA VAL A 19 21.32 11.91 5.34
C VAL A 19 20.44 11.81 4.10
N VAL A 20 20.76 12.53 3.03
CA VAL A 20 20.03 12.48 1.75
C VAL A 20 20.16 11.10 1.09
N GLY A 21 21.37 10.51 1.09
CA GLY A 21 21.62 9.18 0.53
C GLY A 21 20.88 8.06 1.28
N ILE A 22 20.88 8.10 2.62
CA ILE A 22 20.15 7.13 3.45
C ILE A 22 18.64 7.30 3.26
N SER A 23 18.15 8.53 3.15
CA SER A 23 16.72 8.82 2.92
C SER A 23 16.25 8.34 1.54
N GLY A 24 17.04 8.53 0.49
CA GLY A 24 16.70 8.09 -0.87
C GLY A 24 16.64 6.57 -1.02
N LEU A 25 17.56 5.85 -0.38
CA LEU A 25 17.58 4.38 -0.42
C LEU A 25 16.41 3.75 0.35
N ALA A 26 16.01 4.37 1.47
CA ALA A 26 14.87 3.91 2.27
C ALA A 26 13.53 4.04 1.54
N LEU A 27 13.36 5.09 0.72
CA LEU A 27 12.14 5.30 -0.06
C LEU A 27 12.01 4.32 -1.24
N LYS A 28 13.14 3.94 -1.87
CA LYS A 28 13.13 2.99 -2.99
C LYS A 28 12.59 1.62 -2.57
N ASN A 29 12.93 1.16 -1.37
CA ASN A 29 12.45 -0.12 -0.84
C ASN A 29 10.96 -0.10 -0.46
N TYR A 30 10.37 1.07 -0.22
CA TYR A 30 8.93 1.23 0.00
C TYR A 30 8.12 1.35 -1.29
N ALA A 31 8.79 1.73 -2.39
CA ALA A 31 8.19 1.88 -3.70
C ALA A 31 7.97 0.54 -4.42
N THR A 32 8.64 -0.53 -4.01
CA THR A 32 8.35 -1.88 -4.52
C THR A 32 7.25 -2.51 -3.65
N PRO A 33 5.99 -2.56 -4.12
CA PRO A 33 4.91 -3.16 -3.37
C PRO A 33 5.15 -4.67 -3.21
N MET A 34 4.78 -5.20 -2.05
CA MET A 34 4.83 -6.63 -1.80
C MET A 34 3.64 -7.32 -2.45
N GLN A 35 3.91 -8.45 -3.09
CA GLN A 35 2.92 -9.33 -3.67
C GLN A 35 3.16 -10.73 -3.13
N ARG A 36 2.11 -11.37 -2.62
CA ARG A 36 2.16 -12.74 -2.11
C ARG A 36 1.60 -13.69 -3.14
N ASP A 37 2.28 -14.81 -3.31
CA ASP A 37 1.81 -15.91 -4.17
C ASP A 37 0.86 -16.85 -3.42
N ASN A 38 0.87 -16.83 -2.09
CA ASN A 38 0.00 -17.64 -1.24
C ASN A 38 -0.68 -16.75 -0.19
N ILE A 39 -1.99 -16.60 -0.33
CA ILE A 39 -2.85 -15.76 0.51
C ILE A 39 -3.81 -16.70 1.24
N ALA A 40 -3.67 -16.81 2.56
CA ALA A 40 -4.57 -17.59 3.41
C ALA A 40 -5.82 -16.79 3.76
N VAL A 41 -5.66 -15.50 4.04
CA VAL A 41 -6.78 -14.58 4.32
C VAL A 41 -6.67 -13.36 3.39
N PRO A 42 -7.62 -13.17 2.46
CA PRO A 42 -7.63 -12.02 1.56
C PRO A 42 -7.61 -10.70 2.32
N LEU A 43 -6.88 -9.73 1.78
CA LEU A 43 -6.75 -8.40 2.36
C LEU A 43 -7.48 -7.38 1.49
N TYR A 44 -8.46 -6.69 2.07
CA TYR A 44 -9.21 -5.63 1.41
C TYR A 44 -8.88 -4.26 2.01
N THR A 45 -9.00 -3.23 1.20
CA THR A 45 -8.90 -1.81 1.62
C THR A 45 -10.05 -1.02 1.03
N VAL A 46 -10.25 0.18 1.55
CA VAL A 46 -11.03 1.23 0.88
C VAL A 46 -10.12 2.19 0.11
N GLY A 47 -10.65 2.79 -0.95
CA GLY A 47 -9.91 3.74 -1.78
C GLY A 47 -10.82 4.58 -2.68
N ASP A 48 -10.23 5.57 -3.33
CA ASP A 48 -10.94 6.48 -4.25
C ASP A 48 -11.49 5.73 -5.47
N ALA A 49 -12.64 6.15 -6.02
CA ALA A 49 -13.22 5.53 -7.21
C ALA A 49 -12.32 5.59 -8.45
N ASN A 50 -11.39 6.55 -8.53
CA ASN A 50 -10.44 6.67 -9.64
C ASN A 50 -9.48 5.47 -9.73
N TYR A 51 -9.33 4.69 -8.66
CA TYR A 51 -8.54 3.46 -8.72
C TYR A 51 -9.14 2.46 -9.71
N ALA A 52 -10.47 2.38 -9.78
CA ALA A 52 -11.15 1.51 -10.73
C ALA A 52 -10.81 1.86 -12.18
N ALA A 53 -10.82 3.16 -12.51
CA ALA A 53 -10.48 3.64 -13.84
C ALA A 53 -9.02 3.35 -14.18
N ALA A 54 -8.10 3.60 -13.26
CA ALA A 54 -6.68 3.31 -13.46
C ALA A 54 -6.40 1.80 -13.63
N LEU A 55 -7.07 0.93 -12.86
CA LEU A 55 -6.96 -0.53 -13.03
C LEU A 55 -7.46 -0.98 -14.41
N ASN A 56 -8.59 -0.43 -14.86
CA ASN A 56 -9.14 -0.74 -16.19
C ASN A 56 -8.23 -0.28 -17.34
N GLU A 57 -7.38 0.73 -17.11
CA GLU A 57 -6.34 1.18 -18.02
C GLU A 57 -5.05 0.35 -17.92
N GLY A 58 -5.02 -0.70 -17.09
CA GLY A 58 -3.84 -1.54 -16.86
C GLY A 58 -2.77 -0.87 -16.00
N LYS A 59 -3.09 0.20 -15.26
CA LYS A 59 -2.13 0.89 -14.39
C LYS A 59 -2.02 0.19 -13.05
N ASN A 60 -0.80 0.05 -12.57
CA ASN A 60 -0.51 -0.45 -11.23
C ASN A 60 -0.79 0.64 -10.19
N ILE A 61 -1.53 0.28 -9.15
CA ILE A 61 -1.85 1.18 -8.03
C ILE A 61 -1.22 0.62 -6.77
N VAL A 62 -0.44 1.45 -6.08
CA VAL A 62 0.21 1.08 -4.82
C VAL A 62 -0.59 1.66 -3.65
N LYS A 63 -1.07 0.78 -2.77
CA LYS A 63 -1.56 1.18 -1.45
C LYS A 63 -0.40 1.14 -0.47
N PHE A 64 -0.03 2.30 0.07
CA PHE A 64 1.10 2.39 0.99
C PHE A 64 0.77 1.79 2.35
N GLY A 65 1.72 1.03 2.89
CA GLY A 65 1.75 0.69 4.31
C GLY A 65 2.30 1.85 5.15
N ARG A 66 2.56 1.60 6.43
CA ARG A 66 3.18 2.61 7.31
C ARG A 66 4.52 3.08 6.75
N LEU A 67 4.62 4.38 6.48
CA LEU A 67 5.86 5.01 6.04
C LEU A 67 6.79 5.31 7.24
N PRO A 68 8.11 5.16 7.07
CA PRO A 68 9.07 5.43 8.14
C PRO A 68 9.09 6.93 8.42
N PHE A 69 9.16 7.31 9.70
CA PHE A 69 9.14 8.71 10.16
C PHE A 69 7.88 9.52 9.77
N SER A 70 6.82 8.84 9.30
CA SER A 70 5.55 9.45 8.96
C SER A 70 4.48 9.17 10.02
N MET A 71 3.52 10.09 10.13
CA MET A 71 2.28 9.87 10.88
C MET A 71 1.28 9.01 10.10
N TYR A 72 1.58 8.64 8.85
CA TYR A 72 0.75 7.75 8.06
C TYR A 72 0.82 6.30 8.57
N SER A 73 -0.28 5.82 9.15
CA SER A 73 -0.41 4.49 9.74
C SER A 73 -0.45 3.35 8.71
N GLY A 74 -0.72 3.68 7.44
CA GLY A 74 -0.98 2.73 6.36
C GLY A 74 -2.41 2.87 5.82
N GLY A 75 -2.75 2.09 4.80
CA GLY A 75 -4.14 1.90 4.38
C GLY A 75 -4.91 1.06 5.39
N LEU A 76 -6.15 1.46 5.70
CA LEU A 76 -7.09 0.67 6.50
C LEU A 76 -7.34 -0.68 5.83
N ALA A 77 -7.33 -1.75 6.62
CA ALA A 77 -7.35 -3.12 6.14
C ALA A 77 -8.51 -3.91 6.73
N PHE A 78 -9.14 -4.73 5.89
CA PHE A 78 -10.27 -5.58 6.23
C PHE A 78 -10.04 -6.99 5.72
N SER A 79 -10.49 -8.01 6.46
CA SER A 79 -10.44 -9.40 6.02
C SER A 79 -11.65 -9.80 5.17
N LYS A 80 -12.70 -8.97 5.18
CA LYS A 80 -13.92 -9.17 4.42
C LYS A 80 -14.31 -7.89 3.67
N PRO A 81 -14.85 -8.02 2.45
CA PRO A 81 -15.31 -6.86 1.70
C PRO A 81 -16.53 -6.19 2.35
N LEU A 82 -17.39 -6.97 3.02
CA LEU A 82 -18.59 -6.45 3.69
C LEU A 82 -18.22 -5.44 4.78
N ASP A 83 -17.27 -5.78 5.65
CA ASP A 83 -16.78 -4.90 6.72
C ASP A 83 -16.21 -3.58 6.16
N ALA A 84 -15.51 -3.66 5.02
CA ALA A 84 -14.98 -2.47 4.33
C ALA A 84 -16.10 -1.58 3.77
N ARG A 85 -17.21 -2.15 3.30
CA ARG A 85 -18.37 -1.38 2.83
C ARG A 85 -19.16 -0.77 3.98
N GLU A 86 -19.34 -1.51 5.06
CA GLU A 86 -19.98 -0.99 6.27
C GLU A 86 -19.20 0.22 6.80
N TYR A 87 -17.87 0.14 6.79
CA TYR A 87 -17.00 1.28 7.06
C TYR A 87 -17.32 2.46 6.12
N LEU A 88 -17.30 2.26 4.79
CA LEU A 88 -17.61 3.33 3.84
C LEU A 88 -18.98 3.97 4.08
N ARG A 89 -20.00 3.17 4.39
CA ARG A 89 -21.34 3.67 4.71
C ARG A 89 -21.33 4.50 6.00
N SER A 90 -20.67 4.01 7.04
CA SER A 90 -20.57 4.70 8.33
C SER A 90 -19.89 6.07 8.25
N VAL A 91 -18.95 6.23 7.32
CA VAL A 91 -18.24 7.51 7.08
C VAL A 91 -18.83 8.33 5.93
N GLY A 92 -19.93 7.88 5.32
CA GLY A 92 -20.62 8.59 4.24
C GLY A 92 -19.81 8.71 2.94
N LYS A 93 -19.05 7.66 2.58
CA LYS A 93 -18.15 7.63 1.40
C LYS A 93 -18.49 6.56 0.37
N GLU A 94 -19.62 5.88 0.46
CA GLU A 94 -19.97 4.78 -0.46
C GLU A 94 -20.20 5.19 -1.92
N GLU A 95 -20.43 6.49 -2.18
CA GLU A 95 -20.59 7.03 -3.54
C GLU A 95 -19.26 7.35 -4.20
N ASP A 96 -18.32 7.94 -3.44
CA ASP A 96 -17.03 8.42 -3.93
C ASP A 96 -15.94 7.34 -3.90
N TRP A 97 -16.06 6.36 -3.00
CA TRP A 97 -15.02 5.39 -2.68
C TRP A 97 -15.49 3.96 -2.97
N GLY A 98 -14.52 3.07 -3.16
CA GLY A 98 -14.72 1.66 -3.43
C GLY A 98 -13.96 0.76 -2.46
N VAL A 99 -14.34 -0.52 -2.45
CA VAL A 99 -13.59 -1.58 -1.79
C VAL A 99 -12.71 -2.26 -2.82
N TYR A 100 -11.47 -2.52 -2.45
CA TYR A 100 -10.46 -3.07 -3.34
C TYR A 100 -9.72 -4.21 -2.67
N LEU A 101 -9.40 -5.22 -3.45
CA LEU A 101 -8.55 -6.33 -3.07
C LEU A 101 -7.07 -5.92 -3.20
N LEU A 102 -6.26 -6.31 -2.22
CA LEU A 102 -4.82 -6.08 -2.20
C LEU A 102 -4.04 -7.37 -2.36
N SER A 103 -2.81 -7.25 -2.87
CA SER A 103 -1.87 -8.36 -3.10
C SER A 103 -1.23 -8.98 -1.85
N GLY A 104 -1.82 -8.72 -0.68
CA GLY A 104 -1.30 -9.15 0.61
C GLY A 104 -2.22 -10.12 1.33
N ASP A 105 -1.72 -10.64 2.44
CA ASP A 105 -2.46 -11.49 3.37
C ASP A 105 -2.84 -10.68 4.62
N PHE A 106 -4.10 -10.73 5.01
CA PHE A 106 -4.63 -9.94 6.11
C PHE A 106 -3.93 -10.22 7.43
N GLU A 107 -3.58 -11.46 7.74
CA GLU A 107 -2.94 -11.79 9.03
C GLU A 107 -1.46 -11.48 9.04
N LEU A 108 -0.79 -11.57 7.89
CA LEU A 108 0.66 -11.35 7.80
C LEU A 108 1.02 -9.88 7.54
N ASP A 109 0.15 -9.13 6.86
CA ASP A 109 0.50 -7.82 6.31
C ASP A 109 -0.23 -6.66 6.98
N THR A 110 -0.96 -6.92 8.06
CA THR A 110 -1.66 -5.89 8.83
C THR A 110 -1.18 -5.83 10.29
N LYS A 111 -1.54 -4.74 10.97
CA LYS A 111 -1.38 -4.57 12.41
C LYS A 111 -2.55 -3.82 13.00
N LEU A 112 -2.84 -4.08 14.27
CA LEU A 112 -3.86 -3.35 15.03
C LEU A 112 -3.27 -2.02 15.54
N VAL A 113 -3.97 -0.92 15.30
CA VAL A 113 -3.67 0.42 15.82
C VAL A 113 -4.99 1.02 16.28
N ASN A 114 -5.12 1.31 17.58
CA ASN A 114 -6.33 1.91 18.18
C ASN A 114 -7.64 1.17 17.86
N GLY A 115 -7.60 -0.17 17.78
CA GLY A 115 -8.78 -1.00 17.49
C GLY A 115 -9.07 -1.23 16.01
N GLU A 116 -8.31 -0.59 15.11
CA GLU A 116 -8.45 -0.75 13.65
C GLU A 116 -7.22 -1.42 13.05
N ARG A 117 -7.40 -2.22 12.00
CA ARG A 117 -6.28 -2.88 11.30
C ARG A 117 -5.78 -2.02 10.14
N TYR A 118 -4.47 -1.89 10.04
CA TYR A 118 -3.80 -1.13 8.98
C TYR A 118 -2.73 -1.97 8.30
N THR A 119 -2.55 -1.77 7.00
CA THR A 119 -1.46 -2.36 6.22
C THR A 119 -0.09 -1.92 6.76
N THR A 120 0.82 -2.88 6.90
CA THR A 120 2.20 -2.65 7.36
C THR A 120 3.20 -2.58 6.21
N LYS A 121 2.80 -3.03 5.03
CA LYS A 121 3.59 -3.09 3.80
C LYS A 121 2.88 -2.31 2.70
N SER A 122 3.64 -1.75 1.76
CA SER A 122 3.07 -1.28 0.50
C SER A 122 2.60 -2.49 -0.30
N LEU A 123 1.38 -2.45 -0.83
CA LEU A 123 0.75 -3.55 -1.57
C LEU A 123 0.19 -3.03 -2.90
N LEU A 124 0.02 -3.91 -3.88
CA LEU A 124 -0.69 -3.60 -5.11
C LEU A 124 -2.19 -3.72 -4.87
N VAL A 125 -2.95 -2.82 -5.48
CA VAL A 125 -4.38 -3.02 -5.71
C VAL A 125 -4.54 -3.98 -6.87
N ILE A 126 -5.18 -5.13 -6.62
CA ILE A 126 -5.40 -6.16 -7.64
C ILE A 126 -6.69 -5.88 -8.39
N ASP A 127 -7.79 -5.66 -7.66
CA ASP A 127 -9.12 -5.56 -8.26
C ASP A 127 -10.06 -4.70 -7.39
N ARG A 128 -11.16 -4.26 -8.00
CA ARG A 128 -12.28 -3.62 -7.32
C ARG A 128 -13.36 -4.65 -7.03
N VAL A 129 -13.79 -4.71 -5.77
CA VAL A 129 -14.91 -5.58 -5.37
C VAL A 129 -16.22 -4.99 -5.87
N GLY A 130 -17.02 -5.79 -6.58
CA GLY A 130 -18.28 -5.36 -7.17
C GLY A 130 -19.35 -5.07 -6.11
N LYS A 131 -20.26 -4.11 -6.35
CA LYS A 131 -21.33 -3.72 -5.40
C LYS A 131 -22.32 -4.86 -5.04
N ASN A 132 -22.32 -5.98 -5.74
CA ASN A 132 -23.26 -7.08 -5.52
C ASN A 132 -22.59 -8.38 -5.01
N GLU A 133 -21.27 -8.39 -4.80
CA GLU A 133 -20.51 -9.56 -4.32
C GLU A 133 -20.61 -9.72 -2.79
N ASP A 134 -21.84 -9.63 -2.26
CA ASP A 134 -22.14 -9.62 -0.82
C ASP A 134 -22.34 -11.03 -0.23
N SER A 135 -22.21 -12.09 -1.02
CA SER A 135 -22.59 -13.44 -0.60
C SER A 135 -21.49 -14.21 0.16
N GLY A 136 -20.33 -13.62 0.44
CA GLY A 136 -19.29 -14.29 1.24
C GLY A 136 -18.73 -15.58 0.63
N GLN A 137 -19.11 -15.91 -0.61
CA GLN A 137 -18.38 -16.86 -1.42
C GLN A 137 -17.15 -16.13 -1.92
N SER A 138 -16.03 -16.41 -1.26
CA SER A 138 -14.71 -16.16 -1.79
C SER A 138 -14.71 -16.72 -3.22
N SER A 139 -14.82 -15.83 -4.20
CA SER A 139 -14.45 -16.12 -5.57
C SER A 139 -12.97 -16.45 -5.51
N THR A 140 -12.71 -17.73 -5.22
CA THR A 140 -11.45 -18.41 -5.51
C THR A 140 -11.45 -18.57 -7.03
N SER A 141 -11.59 -17.46 -7.75
CA SER A 141 -11.39 -17.39 -9.18
C SER A 141 -9.89 -17.31 -9.28
N ASP A 142 -9.30 -18.46 -9.61
CA ASP A 142 -7.99 -18.61 -10.24
C ASP A 142 -7.22 -17.29 -10.33
N TYR A 143 -6.51 -16.93 -9.25
CA TYR A 143 -5.47 -15.92 -9.35
C TYR A 143 -4.41 -16.53 -10.23
N GLN A 144 -4.58 -16.38 -11.55
CA GLN A 144 -3.58 -16.75 -12.51
C GLN A 144 -2.32 -16.01 -12.11
N THR A 145 -1.27 -16.79 -11.89
CA THR A 145 0.11 -16.36 -11.77
C THR A 145 0.33 -15.15 -12.67
N PHE A 146 0.47 -13.96 -12.08
CA PHE A 146 0.88 -12.78 -12.82
C PHE A 146 2.27 -13.09 -13.38
N ASP A 147 2.34 -13.40 -14.66
CA ASP A 147 3.61 -13.66 -15.35
C ASP A 147 4.45 -12.39 -15.28
N GLN A 148 5.50 -12.42 -14.44
CA GLN A 148 6.35 -11.27 -14.13
C GLN A 148 7.28 -10.85 -15.29
N THR A 149 7.09 -11.38 -16.49
CA THR A 149 7.93 -11.04 -17.65
C THR A 149 7.38 -9.89 -18.47
N GLN A 150 7.18 -8.68 -17.92
CA GLN A 150 7.33 -7.42 -18.68
C GLN A 150 7.56 -6.24 -17.74
N ASN A 151 8.82 -5.90 -17.49
CA ASN A 151 9.35 -4.53 -17.46
C ASN A 151 10.83 -4.56 -17.06
N VAL A 152 11.66 -4.98 -18.02
CA VAL A 152 13.02 -4.46 -18.13
C VAL A 152 12.90 -3.32 -19.14
N PHE A 153 12.97 -2.06 -18.70
CA PHE A 153 13.59 -0.91 -19.36
C PHE A 153 13.49 0.31 -18.45
#